data_AF-A0A2V8LV78-F1
#
_entry.id   AF-A0A2V8LV78-F1
#
_cell.length_a   1.000
_cell.length_b   1.000
_cell.length_c   1.000
_cell.angle_alpha   90.00
_cell.angle_beta   90.00
_cell.angle_gamma   90.00
#
_symmetry.space_group_name_H-M   'P 1'
#
loop_
_entity.id
_entity.type
_entity.pdbx_description
1 polymer ?
#
loop_
_entity_poly.entity_id
_entity_poly.type
_entity_poly.pdbx_seq_one_letter_code
_entity_poly.pdbx_strand_id
1 'polypeptide(L)'
;MVTKEDGRQFDERRQDILKLIIRSYITSGEPVGSRTLSKAIGWKLSPATIRNVMSDLEDAGYLMQPHTSAGRIPSEKGYRFYVDHLADSGEVSKSDKLYISRMLAESDTPEDVMARASYVLSTISKNVGIVIAPPMAATILKHIEFVDLGEGKVLVILVSKSGLLQRKLIRVADRYTQEELNRAGNYLVEKFVNKSLMQIRNDLLEMMQEERELFDRLMSLLRAWRGSLDAEANDHSIYLQGTSNILNQPEFADVERMRMLFQMFEEKGRLVKILNECISFNPPEGVTIAIGSELGIPSMRDFTFITSSYASNDRTTGFLGIIGPTRMEYERGISLVGYLGRIVGEMINA
;
A
#
# COMPACT_ATOMS: atom_id res chain seq x y z
N MET A 1 -7.97 -30.28 15.36
CA MET A 1 -6.91 -30.94 16.13
C MET A 1 -5.64 -30.90 15.29
N VAL A 2 -4.77 -29.94 15.55
CA VAL A 2 -3.46 -29.82 14.91
C VAL A 2 -2.46 -30.50 15.85
N THR A 3 -1.73 -31.46 15.30
CA THR A 3 -0.76 -32.31 15.99
C THR A 3 0.39 -31.49 16.57
N LYS A 4 0.68 -31.80 17.82
CA LYS A 4 1.46 -31.02 18.79
C LYS A 4 2.95 -31.43 18.79
N GLU A 5 3.53 -31.73 17.61
CA GLU A 5 4.81 -32.46 17.54
C GLU A 5 5.98 -31.78 16.80
N ASP A 6 5.86 -30.57 16.25
CA ASP A 6 7.03 -29.87 15.64
C ASP A 6 7.76 -28.92 16.62
N GLY A 7 7.34 -28.93 17.89
CA GLY A 7 7.83 -28.08 18.97
C GLY A 7 9.05 -28.62 19.72
N ARG A 8 10.06 -29.18 19.03
CA ARG A 8 11.40 -29.31 19.65
C ARG A 8 12.04 -27.91 19.72
N GLN A 9 11.52 -27.14 20.66
CA GLN A 9 12.05 -25.92 21.27
C GLN A 9 13.04 -25.16 20.36
N PHE A 10 12.48 -24.23 19.58
CA PHE A 10 13.24 -23.12 19.02
C PHE A 10 13.71 -22.26 20.20
N ASP A 11 14.80 -22.72 20.83
CA ASP A 11 15.36 -22.22 22.09
C ASP A 11 15.58 -20.70 22.02
N GLU A 12 15.34 -19.97 23.11
CA GLU A 12 15.47 -18.49 23.18
C GLU A 12 16.82 -18.03 22.61
N ARG A 13 17.86 -18.83 22.85
CA ARG A 13 19.20 -18.61 22.29
C ARG A 13 19.24 -18.61 20.76
N ARG A 14 18.55 -19.56 20.10
CA ARG A 14 18.49 -19.63 18.63
C ARG A 14 17.75 -18.42 18.07
N GLN A 15 16.70 -17.98 18.76
CA GLN A 15 15.94 -16.77 18.42
C GLN A 15 16.81 -15.52 18.49
N ASP A 16 17.54 -15.33 19.59
CA ASP A 16 18.41 -14.17 19.79
C ASP A 16 19.54 -14.12 18.76
N ILE A 17 20.16 -15.27 18.46
CA ILE A 17 21.19 -15.37 17.43
C ILE A 17 20.62 -15.05 16.05
N LEU A 18 19.44 -15.58 15.71
CA LEU A 18 18.77 -15.29 14.43
C LEU A 18 18.44 -13.79 14.31
N LYS A 19 17.85 -13.19 15.35
CA LYS A 19 17.55 -11.75 15.40
C LYS A 19 18.80 -10.90 15.22
N LEU A 20 19.91 -11.27 15.87
CA LEU A 20 21.17 -10.55 15.73
C LEU A 20 21.79 -10.69 14.34
N ILE A 21 21.72 -11.88 13.73
CA ILE A 21 22.18 -12.10 12.35
C ILE A 21 21.38 -11.20 11.41
N ILE A 22 20.05 -11.17 11.54
CA ILE A 22 19.17 -10.38 10.69
C ILE A 22 19.46 -8.89 10.85
N ARG A 23 19.55 -8.38 12.09
CA ARG A 23 19.94 -6.98 12.35
C ARG A 23 21.30 -6.63 11.78
N SER A 24 22.29 -7.49 11.98
CA SER A 24 23.64 -7.28 11.44
C SER A 24 23.60 -7.24 9.91
N TYR A 25 22.85 -8.15 9.28
CA TYR A 25 22.74 -8.20 7.82
C TYR A 25 21.98 -7.00 7.26
N ILE A 26 20.87 -6.58 7.89
CA ILE A 26 20.13 -5.36 7.51
C ILE A 26 21.07 -4.16 7.44
N THR A 27 21.91 -3.99 8.47
CA THR A 27 22.86 -2.86 8.56
C THR A 27 24.04 -2.99 7.59
N SER A 28 24.64 -4.18 7.46
CA SER A 28 25.89 -4.34 6.72
C SER A 28 25.72 -4.68 5.24
N GLY A 29 24.64 -5.37 4.85
CA GLY A 29 24.53 -6.00 3.52
C GLY A 29 25.45 -7.21 3.30
N GLU A 30 26.28 -7.55 4.29
CA GLU A 30 27.36 -8.53 4.17
C GLU A 30 27.04 -9.84 4.90
N PRO A 31 27.34 -11.02 4.33
CA PRO A 31 27.15 -12.31 5.00
C PRO A 31 27.76 -12.35 6.40
N VAL A 32 26.96 -12.75 7.39
CA VAL A 32 27.32 -12.63 8.80
C VAL A 32 28.09 -13.87 9.25
N GLY A 33 29.30 -13.66 9.79
CA GLY A 33 30.17 -14.72 10.31
C GLY A 33 30.07 -14.90 11.82
N SER A 34 30.31 -16.12 12.32
CA SER A 34 30.23 -16.43 13.75
C SER A 34 31.23 -15.65 14.62
N ARG A 35 32.41 -15.29 14.07
CA ARG A 35 33.40 -14.43 14.76
C ARG A 35 32.88 -13.00 14.96
N THR A 36 32.18 -12.45 13.97
CA THR A 36 31.60 -11.10 14.04
C THR A 36 30.54 -11.05 15.13
N LEU A 37 29.65 -12.05 15.17
CA LEU A 37 28.61 -12.17 16.19
C LEU A 37 29.19 -12.37 17.60
N SER A 38 30.21 -13.22 17.76
CA SER A 38 30.84 -13.48 19.07
C SER A 38 31.40 -12.20 19.69
N LYS A 39 31.98 -11.30 18.87
CA LYS A 39 32.45 -9.98 19.33
C LYS A 39 31.30 -9.05 19.73
N ALA A 40 30.18 -9.08 19.00
CA ALA A 40 29.02 -8.24 19.26
C ALA A 40 28.22 -8.65 20.51
N ILE A 41 28.10 -9.96 20.78
CA ILE A 41 27.35 -10.51 21.94
C ILE A 41 28.17 -10.40 23.24
N GLY A 42 29.50 -10.18 23.13
CA GLY A 42 30.41 -10.00 24.25
C GLY A 42 30.54 -11.24 25.13
N TRP A 43 31.63 -12.01 24.97
CA TRP A 43 32.09 -13.16 25.80
C TRP A 43 31.09 -14.27 26.18
N LYS A 44 29.78 -14.14 25.94
CA LYS A 44 28.74 -15.12 26.33
C LYS A 44 28.80 -16.41 25.52
N LEU A 45 29.30 -16.36 24.29
CA LEU A 45 29.34 -17.51 23.38
C LEU A 45 30.61 -17.54 22.52
N SER A 46 31.20 -18.73 22.39
CA SER A 46 32.37 -18.95 21.53
C SER A 46 31.97 -18.93 20.04
N PRO A 47 32.88 -18.56 19.11
CA PRO A 47 32.62 -18.63 17.68
C PRO A 47 32.24 -20.03 17.17
N ALA A 48 32.71 -21.10 17.84
CA ALA A 48 32.36 -22.48 17.52
C ALA A 48 30.90 -22.79 17.88
N THR A 49 30.46 -22.37 19.07
CA THR A 49 29.07 -22.52 19.51
C THR A 49 28.10 -21.78 18.59
N ILE A 50 28.43 -20.54 18.21
CA ILE A 50 27.61 -19.76 17.27
C ILE A 50 27.57 -20.44 15.90
N ARG A 51 28.69 -21.00 15.41
CA ARG A 51 28.72 -21.71 14.12
C ARG A 51 27.79 -22.91 14.10
N ASN A 52 27.74 -23.69 15.19
CA ASN A 52 26.81 -24.83 15.30
C ASN A 52 25.36 -24.35 15.26
N VAL A 53 25.01 -23.29 16.01
CA VAL A 53 23.65 -22.73 15.97
C VAL A 53 23.30 -22.19 14.57
N MET A 54 24.24 -21.55 13.88
CA MET A 54 24.03 -21.07 12.52
C MET A 54 23.79 -22.23 11.54
N SER A 55 24.45 -23.38 11.74
CA SER A 55 24.21 -24.61 10.97
C SER A 55 22.80 -25.14 11.21
N ASP A 56 22.39 -25.25 12.48
CA ASP A 56 21.03 -25.69 12.83
C ASP A 56 19.96 -24.78 12.21
N LEU A 57 20.20 -23.47 12.19
CA LEU A 57 19.29 -22.48 11.60
C LEU A 57 19.25 -22.55 10.06
N GLU A 58 20.35 -22.92 9.43
CA GLU A 58 20.42 -23.18 7.99
C GLU A 58 19.69 -24.47 7.61
N ASP A 59 19.91 -25.56 8.35
CA ASP A 59 19.23 -26.84 8.15
C ASP A 59 17.71 -26.69 8.36
N ALA A 60 17.29 -25.84 9.29
CA ALA A 60 15.90 -25.47 9.51
C ALA A 60 15.34 -24.47 8.49
N GLY A 61 16.17 -23.97 7.56
CA GLY A 61 15.80 -23.08 6.47
C GLY A 61 15.61 -21.62 6.85
N TYR A 62 16.03 -21.16 8.03
CA TYR A 62 15.97 -19.74 8.42
C TYR A 62 17.14 -18.93 7.88
N LEU A 63 18.29 -19.57 7.69
CA LEU A 63 19.49 -18.97 7.10
C LEU A 63 19.86 -19.70 5.82
N MET A 64 20.67 -19.05 4.98
CA MET A 64 21.29 -19.68 3.83
C MET A 64 22.74 -19.22 3.67
N GLN A 65 23.54 -20.04 2.99
CA GLN A 65 24.91 -19.71 2.63
C GLN A 65 25.00 -19.32 1.14
N PRO A 66 25.34 -18.07 0.81
CA PRO A 66 25.41 -17.65 -0.60
C PRO A 66 26.59 -18.30 -1.34
N HIS A 67 27.72 -18.52 -0.66
CA HIS A 67 28.90 -19.20 -1.17
C HIS A 67 29.58 -20.03 -0.09
N THR A 68 30.26 -21.11 -0.46
CA THR A 68 30.85 -22.12 0.46
C THR A 68 31.81 -21.54 1.52
N SER A 69 32.43 -20.39 1.26
CA SER A 69 33.32 -19.68 2.19
C SER A 69 32.69 -18.45 2.88
N ALA A 70 31.49 -18.03 2.45
CA ALA A 70 30.79 -16.87 3.00
C ALA A 70 30.13 -17.18 4.35
N GLY A 71 29.77 -16.12 5.09
CA GLY A 71 28.93 -16.21 6.28
C GLY A 71 27.51 -16.75 5.98
N ARG A 72 26.55 -16.40 6.83
CA ARG A 72 25.12 -16.69 6.56
C ARG A 72 24.35 -15.42 6.29
N ILE A 73 23.34 -15.53 5.45
CA ILE A 73 22.34 -14.50 5.21
C ILE A 73 20.95 -15.02 5.61
N PRO A 74 20.00 -14.14 5.98
CA PRO A 74 18.63 -14.54 6.25
C PRO A 74 17.94 -15.03 4.97
N SER A 75 17.12 -16.06 5.11
CA SER A 75 16.14 -16.43 4.08
C SER A 75 14.84 -15.64 4.25
N GLU A 76 13.89 -15.78 3.31
CA GLU A 76 12.51 -15.28 3.47
C GLU A 76 11.87 -15.79 4.78
N LYS A 77 12.04 -17.08 5.11
CA LYS A 77 11.58 -17.69 6.37
C LYS A 77 12.25 -17.05 7.60
N GLY A 78 13.53 -16.69 7.48
CA GLY A 78 14.27 -15.95 8.49
C GLY A 78 13.67 -14.58 8.77
N TYR A 79 13.40 -13.80 7.72
CA TYR A 79 12.76 -12.50 7.84
C TYR A 79 11.33 -12.58 8.37
N ARG A 80 10.53 -13.54 7.91
CA ARG A 80 9.17 -13.79 8.43
C ARG A 80 9.21 -14.05 9.93
N PHE A 81 10.07 -14.96 10.38
CA PHE A 81 10.26 -15.22 11.82
C PHE A 81 10.65 -13.94 12.58
N TYR A 82 11.60 -13.16 12.04
CA TYR A 82 12.06 -11.93 12.67
C TYR A 82 10.90 -10.96 12.89
N VAL A 83 10.13 -10.69 11.83
CA VAL A 83 8.99 -9.78 11.82
C VAL A 83 7.90 -10.24 12.79
N ASP A 84 7.55 -11.53 12.77
CA ASP A 84 6.51 -12.09 13.66
C ASP A 84 6.91 -12.01 15.15
N HIS A 85 8.20 -11.85 15.45
CA HIS A 85 8.76 -11.76 16.81
C HIS A 85 9.33 -10.37 17.14
N LEU A 86 8.99 -9.35 16.35
CA LEU A 86 9.21 -7.95 16.71
C LEU A 86 8.15 -7.56 17.75
N ALA A 87 8.48 -7.74 19.03
CA ALA A 87 7.66 -7.21 20.12
C ALA A 87 7.66 -5.68 20.04
N ASP A 88 6.50 -5.07 19.88
CA ASP A 88 6.27 -3.62 19.71
C ASP A 88 7.32 -2.95 18.81
N SER A 89 7.06 -2.94 17.49
CA SER A 89 7.80 -2.09 16.57
C SER A 89 7.90 -0.68 17.17
N GLY A 90 9.10 -0.28 17.61
CA GLY A 90 9.28 0.85 18.53
C GLY A 90 8.70 2.16 18.02
N GLU A 91 8.46 3.14 18.88
CA GLU A 91 7.81 4.38 18.43
C GLU A 91 8.61 5.14 17.35
N VAL A 92 7.89 5.77 16.41
CA VAL A 92 8.47 6.75 15.50
C VAL A 92 9.20 7.83 16.31
N SER A 93 10.43 8.15 15.88
CA SER A 93 11.28 9.10 16.60
C SER A 93 10.61 10.47 16.73
N LYS A 94 10.91 11.22 17.80
CA LYS A 94 10.33 12.57 18.00
C LYS A 94 10.63 13.52 16.83
N SER A 95 11.82 13.43 16.26
CA SER A 95 12.22 14.20 15.08
C SER A 95 11.39 13.82 13.86
N ASP A 96 11.15 12.53 13.62
CA ASP A 96 10.32 12.06 12.51
C ASP A 96 8.85 12.48 12.71
N LYS A 97 8.30 12.36 13.93
CA LYS A 97 6.94 12.84 14.26
C LYS A 97 6.79 14.34 13.97
N LEU A 98 7.77 15.16 14.33
CA LEU A 98 7.77 16.61 14.06
C LEU A 98 7.90 16.92 12.56
N TYR A 99 8.70 16.13 11.83
CA TYR A 99 8.81 16.27 10.38
C TYR A 99 7.49 15.93 9.70
N ILE A 100 6.86 14.81 10.08
CA ILE A 100 5.56 14.35 9.59
C ILE A 100 4.50 15.44 9.80
N SER A 101 4.38 15.97 11.03
CA SER A 101 3.36 16.97 11.33
C SER A 101 3.52 18.25 10.51
N ARG A 102 4.75 18.73 10.33
CA ARG A 102 5.03 19.91 9.48
C ARG A 102 4.69 19.66 8.02
N MET A 103 5.12 18.52 7.48
CA MET A 103 4.89 18.20 6.07
C MET A 103 3.40 18.05 5.75
N LEU A 104 2.61 17.51 6.68
CA LEU A 104 1.18 17.31 6.48
C LEU A 104 0.34 18.55 6.82
N ALA A 105 0.80 19.45 7.69
CA ALA A 105 0.04 20.65 8.08
C ALA A 105 -0.27 21.62 6.92
N GLU A 106 0.50 21.57 5.83
CA GLU A 106 0.30 22.37 4.62
C GLU A 106 -0.59 21.68 3.57
N SER A 107 -1.41 20.70 3.98
CA SER A 107 -2.30 19.99 3.06
C SER A 107 -3.70 20.60 3.12
N ASP A 108 -4.18 21.12 1.99
CA ASP A 108 -5.51 21.74 1.90
C ASP A 108 -6.59 20.74 1.45
N THR A 109 -6.19 19.66 0.77
CA THR A 109 -7.09 18.65 0.22
C THR A 109 -6.69 17.22 0.62
N PRO A 110 -7.62 16.24 0.62
CA PRO A 110 -7.28 14.84 0.83
C PRO A 110 -6.22 14.31 -0.14
N GLU A 111 -6.24 14.79 -1.39
CA GLU A 111 -5.24 14.47 -2.41
C GLU A 111 -3.84 14.96 -2.03
N ASP A 112 -3.74 16.17 -1.46
CA ASP A 112 -2.47 16.71 -0.97
C ASP A 112 -1.94 15.91 0.22
N VAL A 113 -2.83 15.51 1.15
CA VAL A 113 -2.48 14.65 2.28
C VAL A 113 -1.88 13.33 1.76
N MET A 114 -2.54 12.67 0.81
CA MET A 114 -2.06 11.40 0.23
C MET A 114 -0.73 11.58 -0.52
N ALA A 115 -0.60 12.64 -1.32
CA ALA A 115 0.64 12.94 -2.04
C ALA A 115 1.81 13.19 -1.08
N ARG A 116 1.61 14.04 -0.07
CA ARG A 116 2.62 14.35 0.96
C ARG A 116 2.93 13.13 1.83
N ALA A 117 1.94 12.32 2.17
CA ALA A 117 2.17 11.07 2.91
C ALA A 117 3.08 10.11 2.13
N SER A 118 2.85 9.91 0.81
CA SER A 118 3.73 9.08 -0.03
C SER A 118 5.18 9.61 -0.05
N TYR A 119 5.34 10.93 -0.11
CA TYR A 119 6.66 11.58 -0.06
C TYR A 119 7.35 11.40 1.29
N VAL A 120 6.64 11.57 2.40
CA VAL A 120 7.18 11.42 3.75
C VAL A 120 7.56 9.96 4.03
N LEU A 121 6.72 9.00 3.63
CA LEU A 121 7.03 7.56 3.68
C LEU A 121 8.35 7.27 2.98
N SER A 122 8.50 7.73 1.74
CA SER A 122 9.72 7.58 0.95
C SER A 122 10.94 8.23 1.63
N THR A 123 10.78 9.47 2.10
CA THR A 123 11.89 10.28 2.62
C THR A 123 12.47 9.71 3.91
N ILE A 124 11.61 9.30 4.85
CA ILE A 124 12.04 8.77 6.15
C ILE A 124 12.53 7.32 6.00
N SER A 125 11.81 6.48 5.26
CA SER A 125 12.13 5.05 5.16
C SER A 125 13.25 4.74 4.17
N LYS A 126 13.57 5.66 3.24
CA LYS A 126 14.45 5.43 2.10
C LYS A 126 13.99 4.27 1.20
N ASN A 127 12.68 4.01 1.19
CA ASN A 127 12.03 3.05 0.30
C ASN A 127 11.08 3.78 -0.64
N VAL A 128 10.34 3.05 -1.48
CA VAL A 128 9.24 3.64 -2.25
C VAL A 128 8.06 3.83 -1.33
N GLY A 129 7.57 5.07 -1.20
CA GLY A 129 6.35 5.38 -0.49
C GLY A 129 5.15 5.30 -1.43
N ILE A 130 4.10 4.59 -1.02
CA ILE A 130 2.88 4.41 -1.79
C ILE A 130 1.66 4.77 -0.95
N VAL A 131 0.70 5.46 -1.57
CA VAL A 131 -0.65 5.70 -1.03
C VAL A 131 -1.66 5.40 -2.13
N ILE A 132 -2.67 4.62 -1.79
CA ILE A 132 -3.79 4.23 -2.63
C ILE A 132 -5.05 4.84 -2.02
N ALA A 133 -5.66 5.77 -2.77
CA ALA A 133 -6.95 6.33 -2.40
C ALA A 133 -8.05 5.25 -2.37
N PRO A 134 -9.07 5.39 -1.51
CA PRO A 134 -10.23 4.51 -1.55
C PRO A 134 -10.89 4.54 -2.94
N PRO A 135 -11.39 3.40 -3.44
CA PRO A 135 -12.02 3.33 -4.75
C PRO A 135 -13.29 4.18 -4.78
N MET A 136 -13.38 5.11 -5.75
CA MET A 136 -14.51 6.06 -5.82
C MET A 136 -15.87 5.38 -5.94
N ALA A 137 -15.92 4.19 -6.57
CA ALA A 137 -17.15 3.40 -6.69
C ALA A 137 -17.77 3.09 -5.32
N ALA A 138 -16.95 2.90 -4.29
CA ALA A 138 -17.39 2.59 -2.94
C ALA A 138 -17.66 3.84 -2.09
N THR A 139 -17.12 5.00 -2.47
CA THR A 139 -17.21 6.24 -1.68
C THR A 139 -18.60 6.86 -1.77
N ILE A 140 -19.07 7.48 -0.68
CA ILE A 140 -20.39 8.10 -0.61
C ILE A 140 -20.36 9.43 -1.39
N LEU A 141 -21.30 9.59 -2.32
CA LEU A 141 -21.42 10.82 -3.10
C LEU A 141 -21.95 11.95 -2.22
N LYS A 142 -21.22 13.08 -2.17
CA LYS A 142 -21.66 14.33 -1.54
C LYS A 142 -22.18 15.33 -2.57
N HIS A 143 -21.49 15.44 -3.71
CA HIS A 143 -21.85 16.37 -4.77
C HIS A 143 -21.42 15.85 -6.14
N ILE A 144 -22.21 16.15 -7.17
CA ILE A 144 -21.86 15.90 -8.57
C ILE A 144 -22.23 17.12 -9.41
N GLU A 145 -21.29 17.58 -10.23
CA GLU A 145 -21.46 18.68 -11.16
C GLU A 145 -21.06 18.23 -12.56
N PHE A 146 -21.78 18.76 -13.57
CA PHE A 146 -21.51 18.50 -14.97
C PHE A 146 -21.25 19.85 -15.65
N VAL A 147 -20.09 19.99 -16.29
CA VAL A 147 -19.69 21.22 -16.99
C VAL A 147 -19.54 20.92 -18.47
N ASP A 148 -20.31 21.60 -19.32
CA ASP A 148 -20.14 21.49 -20.78
C ASP A 148 -18.82 22.14 -21.20
N LEU A 149 -17.98 21.38 -21.91
CA LEU A 149 -16.73 21.86 -22.50
C LEU A 149 -16.84 22.08 -24.03
N GLY A 150 -18.03 21.89 -24.60
CA GLY A 150 -18.28 21.94 -26.03
C GLY A 150 -17.90 20.65 -26.76
N GLU A 151 -18.26 20.57 -28.04
CA GLU A 151 -17.95 19.42 -28.92
C GLU A 151 -18.43 18.05 -28.40
N GLY A 152 -19.51 18.02 -27.61
CA GLY A 152 -20.00 16.79 -26.99
C GLY A 152 -19.10 16.25 -25.87
N LYS A 153 -18.27 17.11 -25.25
CA LYS A 153 -17.46 16.79 -24.08
C LYS A 153 -18.07 17.41 -22.83
N VAL A 154 -18.28 16.61 -21.80
CA VAL A 154 -18.77 17.07 -20.50
C VAL A 154 -17.74 16.68 -19.44
N LEU A 155 -17.35 17.63 -18.61
CA LEU A 155 -16.55 17.39 -17.42
C LEU A 155 -17.48 17.07 -16.25
N VAL A 156 -17.35 15.87 -15.70
CA VAL A 156 -18.01 15.44 -14.48
C VAL A 156 -17.08 15.71 -13.30
N ILE A 157 -17.56 16.47 -12.32
CA ILE A 157 -16.86 16.74 -11.07
C ILE A 157 -17.61 16.01 -9.97
N LEU A 158 -16.93 15.09 -9.29
CA LEU A 158 -17.47 14.26 -8.21
C LEU A 158 -16.79 14.65 -6.91
N VAL A 159 -17.58 14.97 -5.89
CA VAL A 159 -17.08 15.20 -4.54
C VAL A 159 -17.70 14.15 -3.64
N SER A 160 -16.86 13.40 -2.95
CA SER A 160 -17.30 12.46 -1.93
C SER A 160 -17.53 13.14 -0.58
N LYS A 161 -18.15 12.43 0.37
CA LYS A 161 -18.29 12.93 1.74
C LYS A 161 -16.97 13.08 2.47
N SER A 162 -15.97 12.28 2.12
CA SER A 162 -14.59 12.42 2.58
C SER A 162 -13.82 13.59 1.95
N GLY A 163 -14.46 14.35 1.06
CA GLY A 163 -13.85 15.51 0.40
C GLY A 163 -12.99 15.15 -0.82
N LEU A 164 -12.81 13.86 -1.13
CA LEU A 164 -12.10 13.41 -2.33
C LEU A 164 -12.82 13.90 -3.59
N LEU A 165 -12.05 14.50 -4.49
CA LEU A 165 -12.49 15.17 -5.71
C LEU A 165 -12.02 14.40 -6.94
N GLN A 166 -12.96 13.90 -7.74
CA GLN A 166 -12.67 13.31 -9.05
C GLN A 166 -13.14 14.21 -10.18
N ARG A 167 -12.36 14.24 -11.25
CA ARG A 167 -12.68 14.93 -12.49
C ARG A 167 -12.66 13.93 -13.61
N LYS A 168 -13.75 13.85 -14.37
CA LYS A 168 -13.86 12.88 -15.45
C LYS A 168 -14.42 13.50 -16.71
N LEU A 169 -13.71 13.36 -17.82
CA LEU A 169 -14.17 13.80 -19.11
C LEU A 169 -15.00 12.69 -19.76
N ILE A 170 -16.30 12.95 -19.98
CA ILE A 170 -17.17 12.04 -20.72
C ILE A 170 -17.48 12.62 -22.09
N ARG A 171 -17.65 11.72 -23.07
CA ARG A 171 -18.15 12.08 -24.40
C ARG A 171 -19.61 11.67 -24.51
N VAL A 172 -20.43 12.62 -24.93
CA VAL A 172 -21.88 12.45 -25.03
C VAL A 172 -22.31 12.60 -26.48
N ALA A 173 -23.24 11.75 -26.92
CA ALA A 173 -23.73 11.74 -28.30
C ALA A 173 -24.70 12.91 -28.56
N ASP A 174 -25.51 13.23 -27.55
CA ASP A 174 -26.47 14.32 -27.61
C ASP A 174 -25.82 15.64 -27.15
N ARG A 175 -26.33 16.76 -27.68
CA ARG A 175 -25.99 18.10 -27.15
C ARG A 175 -26.89 18.39 -25.96
N TYR A 176 -26.29 18.83 -24.86
CA TYR A 176 -27.00 19.26 -23.66
C TYR A 176 -26.73 20.73 -23.41
N THR A 177 -27.74 21.45 -22.92
CA THR A 177 -27.52 22.78 -22.36
C THR A 177 -26.94 22.67 -20.96
N GLN A 178 -26.21 23.69 -20.51
CA GLN A 178 -25.70 23.74 -19.13
C GLN A 178 -26.85 23.67 -18.10
N GLU A 179 -28.05 24.18 -18.43
CA GLU A 179 -29.24 24.06 -17.57
C GLU A 179 -29.75 22.60 -17.46
N GLU A 180 -29.69 21.82 -18.53
CA GLU A 180 -30.01 20.38 -18.49
C GLU A 180 -29.00 19.62 -17.64
N LEU A 181 -27.71 19.94 -17.79
CA LEU A 181 -26.62 19.35 -16.99
C LEU A 181 -26.75 19.69 -15.50
N ASN A 182 -27.07 20.94 -15.17
CA ASN A 182 -27.30 21.37 -13.78
C ASN A 182 -28.50 20.64 -13.16
N ARG A 183 -29.61 20.50 -13.90
CA ARG A 183 -30.78 19.73 -13.45
C ARG A 183 -30.46 18.27 -13.20
N ALA A 184 -29.65 17.65 -14.06
CA ALA A 184 -29.18 16.28 -13.89
C ALA A 184 -28.34 16.11 -12.62
N GLY A 185 -27.38 17.00 -12.39
CA GLY A 185 -26.54 17.01 -11.19
C GLY A 185 -27.37 17.12 -9.90
N ASN A 186 -28.25 18.12 -9.84
CA ASN A 186 -29.12 18.35 -8.68
C ASN A 186 -30.03 17.14 -8.40
N TYR A 187 -30.63 16.57 -9.44
CA TYR A 187 -31.47 15.37 -9.30
C TYR A 187 -30.70 14.19 -8.69
N LEU A 188 -29.45 13.95 -9.12
CA LEU A 188 -28.63 12.87 -8.58
C LEU A 188 -28.28 13.09 -7.11
N VAL A 189 -27.91 14.33 -6.74
CA VAL A 189 -27.60 14.69 -5.35
C VAL A 189 -28.83 14.53 -4.45
N GLU A 190 -29.99 15.02 -4.89
CA GLU A 190 -31.24 14.98 -4.10
C GLU A 190 -31.80 13.57 -3.96
N LYS A 191 -31.75 12.76 -5.03
CA LYS A 191 -32.36 11.43 -5.04
C LYS A 191 -31.50 10.37 -4.35
N PHE A 192 -30.18 10.47 -4.46
CA PHE A 192 -29.27 9.43 -3.99
C PHE A 192 -28.38 9.87 -2.83
N VAL A 193 -28.97 10.63 -1.90
CA VAL A 193 -28.32 11.05 -0.66
C VAL A 193 -27.77 9.83 0.09
N ASN A 194 -26.53 9.94 0.56
CA ASN A 194 -25.83 8.90 1.33
C ASN A 194 -25.58 7.57 0.60
N LYS A 195 -25.68 7.54 -0.72
CA LYS A 195 -25.37 6.35 -1.51
C LYS A 195 -23.98 6.43 -2.14
N SER A 196 -23.33 5.28 -2.26
CA SER A 196 -22.09 5.18 -3.02
C SER A 196 -22.36 5.28 -4.52
N LEU A 197 -21.34 5.64 -5.32
CA LEU A 197 -21.48 5.65 -6.78
C LEU A 197 -21.92 4.30 -7.34
N MET A 198 -21.48 3.20 -6.73
CA MET A 198 -21.90 1.84 -7.11
C MET A 198 -23.38 1.60 -6.81
N GLN A 199 -23.89 2.04 -5.67
CA GLN A 199 -25.32 1.95 -5.34
C GLN A 199 -26.15 2.83 -6.27
N ILE A 200 -25.72 4.07 -6.51
CA ILE A 200 -26.37 4.99 -7.46
C ILE A 200 -26.48 4.35 -8.83
N ARG A 201 -25.38 3.76 -9.31
CA ARG A 201 -25.36 3.05 -10.58
C ARG A 201 -26.39 1.91 -10.60
N ASN A 202 -26.43 1.07 -9.58
CA ASN A 202 -27.33 -0.08 -9.54
C ASN A 202 -28.81 0.35 -9.50
N ASP A 203 -29.13 1.33 -8.67
CA ASP A 203 -30.50 1.87 -8.57
C ASP A 203 -30.94 2.53 -9.88
N LEU A 204 -30.03 3.28 -10.52
CA LEU A 204 -30.29 3.85 -11.83
C LEU A 204 -30.57 2.76 -12.87
N LEU A 205 -29.84 1.64 -12.83
CA LEU A 205 -30.04 0.49 -13.73
C LEU A 205 -31.43 -0.14 -13.56
N GLU A 206 -31.90 -0.29 -12.32
CA GLU A 206 -33.24 -0.79 -12.01
C GLU A 206 -34.31 0.17 -12.54
N MET A 207 -34.16 1.47 -12.26
CA MET A 207 -35.07 2.51 -12.74
C MET A 207 -35.17 2.58 -14.28
N MET A 208 -34.07 2.31 -15.02
CA MET A 208 -34.13 2.30 -16.50
C MET A 208 -35.06 1.23 -17.06
N GLN A 209 -35.34 0.18 -16.29
CA GLN A 209 -36.22 -0.89 -16.72
C GLN A 209 -37.70 -0.53 -16.50
N GLU A 210 -37.99 0.51 -15.70
CA GLU A 210 -39.33 0.84 -15.21
C GLU A 210 -39.97 2.09 -15.86
N GLU A 211 -39.22 3.09 -16.34
CA GLU A 211 -39.76 4.34 -16.93
C GLU A 211 -39.24 4.65 -18.35
N ARG A 212 -40.14 5.00 -19.29
CA ARG A 212 -39.85 5.07 -20.73
C ARG A 212 -39.94 6.41 -21.46
N GLU A 213 -40.33 7.54 -20.84
CA GLU A 213 -40.52 8.77 -21.65
C GLU A 213 -39.98 10.10 -21.07
N LEU A 214 -39.89 10.31 -19.75
CA LEU A 214 -39.27 11.55 -19.21
C LEU A 214 -37.73 11.45 -19.07
N PHE A 215 -37.20 10.24 -19.23
CA PHE A 215 -35.86 9.86 -18.78
C PHE A 215 -34.78 9.79 -19.87
N ASP A 216 -35.12 9.78 -21.16
CA ASP A 216 -34.15 9.37 -22.20
C ASP A 216 -32.87 10.20 -22.27
N ARG A 217 -32.96 11.53 -22.06
CA ARG A 217 -31.80 12.44 -22.11
C ARG A 217 -30.90 12.36 -20.87
N LEU A 218 -31.50 12.28 -19.68
CA LEU A 218 -30.75 12.01 -18.45
C LEU A 218 -30.09 10.62 -18.53
N MET A 219 -30.81 9.65 -19.10
CA MET A 219 -30.30 8.30 -19.30
C MET A 219 -29.16 8.23 -20.30
N SER A 220 -29.13 9.03 -21.37
CA SER A 220 -27.99 9.05 -22.28
C SER A 220 -26.72 9.63 -21.64
N LEU A 221 -26.84 10.65 -20.77
CA LEU A 221 -25.72 11.11 -19.94
C LEU A 221 -25.22 10.01 -18.99
N LEU A 222 -26.15 9.33 -18.32
CA LEU A 222 -25.82 8.25 -17.39
C LEU A 222 -25.26 7.02 -18.11
N ARG A 223 -25.66 6.73 -19.35
CA ARG A 223 -25.06 5.69 -20.20
C ARG A 223 -23.63 6.04 -20.60
N ALA A 224 -23.38 7.28 -21.01
CA ALA A 224 -22.03 7.77 -21.32
C ALA A 224 -21.12 7.71 -20.08
N TRP A 225 -21.65 8.13 -18.92
CA TRP A 225 -20.95 8.01 -17.65
C TRP A 225 -20.74 6.54 -17.23
N ARG A 226 -21.72 5.65 -17.43
CA ARG A 226 -21.61 4.21 -17.18
C ARG A 226 -20.47 3.57 -17.95
N GLY A 227 -20.41 3.79 -19.27
CA GLY A 227 -19.33 3.25 -20.10
C GLY A 227 -17.94 3.67 -19.62
N SER A 228 -17.86 4.85 -19.01
CA SER A 228 -16.66 5.36 -18.38
C SER A 228 -16.37 4.72 -17.01
N LEU A 229 -17.39 4.42 -16.19
CA LEU A 229 -17.22 3.75 -14.89
C LEU A 229 -16.80 2.28 -15.02
N ASP A 230 -17.33 1.57 -16.03
CA ASP A 230 -17.03 0.15 -16.26
C ASP A 230 -15.60 -0.09 -16.76
N ALA A 231 -15.04 0.86 -17.52
CA ALA A 231 -13.64 0.81 -17.96
C ALA A 231 -12.63 1.06 -16.81
N GLU A 232 -13.08 1.67 -15.71
CA GLU A 232 -12.21 2.25 -14.67
C GLU A 232 -12.62 1.84 -13.24
N ALA A 233 -13.42 0.79 -13.05
CA ALA A 233 -13.75 0.25 -11.73
C ALA A 233 -12.51 -0.18 -10.90
N ASN A 234 -11.32 -0.17 -11.51
CA ASN A 234 -10.02 -0.43 -10.90
C ASN A 234 -9.09 0.81 -10.81
N ASP A 235 -9.51 2.00 -11.24
CA ASP A 235 -8.67 3.20 -11.20
C ASP A 235 -8.63 3.76 -9.77
N HIS A 236 -7.80 3.16 -8.93
CA HIS A 236 -7.45 3.73 -7.65
C HIS A 236 -6.43 4.83 -7.92
N SER A 237 -6.65 6.02 -7.36
CA SER A 237 -5.63 7.07 -7.40
C SER A 237 -4.42 6.60 -6.58
N ILE A 238 -3.31 6.32 -7.27
CA ILE A 238 -2.04 5.95 -6.64
C ILE A 238 -1.11 7.15 -6.61
N TYR A 239 -0.61 7.44 -5.42
CA TYR A 239 0.48 8.37 -5.15
C TYR A 239 1.73 7.55 -4.86
N LEU A 240 2.76 7.73 -5.69
CA LEU A 240 4.01 6.98 -5.62
C LEU A 240 5.18 7.95 -5.55
N GLN A 241 6.07 7.77 -4.58
CA GLN A 241 7.27 8.58 -4.40
C GLN A 241 8.48 7.74 -4.04
N GLY A 242 9.68 8.19 -4.45
CA GLY A 242 10.94 7.53 -4.07
C GLY A 242 11.31 6.29 -4.88
N THR A 243 10.80 6.12 -6.10
CA THR A 243 11.22 5.02 -7.01
C THR A 243 12.74 5.01 -7.24
N SER A 244 13.38 6.17 -7.20
CA SER A 244 14.83 6.31 -7.27
C SER A 244 15.58 5.79 -6.04
N ASN A 245 14.94 5.67 -4.87
CA ASN A 245 15.60 5.17 -3.66
C ASN A 245 16.09 3.72 -3.81
N ILE A 246 15.36 2.93 -4.61
CA ILE A 246 15.67 1.53 -4.88
C ILE A 246 16.96 1.40 -5.70
N LEU A 247 17.30 2.41 -6.51
CA LEU A 247 18.49 2.39 -7.36
C LEU A 247 19.80 2.38 -6.58
N ASN A 248 19.78 2.80 -5.32
CA ASN A 248 20.97 2.86 -4.47
C ASN A 248 21.23 1.54 -3.72
N GLN A 249 20.37 0.52 -3.88
CA GLN A 249 20.49 -0.74 -3.15
C GLN A 249 21.29 -1.77 -3.96
N PRO A 250 22.26 -2.47 -3.35
CA PRO A 250 23.09 -3.49 -4.01
C PRO A 250 22.28 -4.58 -4.73
N GLU A 251 21.12 -4.94 -4.19
CA GLU A 251 20.21 -5.97 -4.70
C GLU A 251 19.66 -5.67 -6.11
N PHE A 252 19.70 -4.39 -6.52
CA PHE A 252 19.18 -3.90 -7.81
C PHE A 252 20.27 -3.32 -8.72
N ALA A 253 21.53 -3.75 -8.56
CA ALA A 253 22.62 -3.40 -9.47
C ALA A 253 22.45 -4.02 -10.88
N ASP A 254 21.60 -5.04 -11.01
CA ASP A 254 21.27 -5.68 -12.29
C ASP A 254 20.30 -4.82 -13.11
N VAL A 255 20.71 -4.46 -14.32
CA VAL A 255 19.95 -3.60 -15.24
C VAL A 255 18.60 -4.20 -15.62
N GLU A 256 18.51 -5.52 -15.74
CA GLU A 256 17.26 -6.20 -16.11
C GLU A 256 16.27 -6.25 -14.96
N ARG A 257 16.75 -6.46 -13.73
CA ARG A 257 15.93 -6.30 -12.53
C ARG A 257 15.40 -4.88 -12.41
N MET A 258 16.23 -3.89 -12.68
CA MET A 258 15.86 -2.48 -12.67
C MET A 258 14.79 -2.15 -13.72
N ARG A 259 14.94 -2.66 -14.95
CA ARG A 259 13.95 -2.47 -16.02
C ARG A 259 12.59 -3.08 -15.65
N MET A 260 12.58 -4.31 -15.13
CA MET A 260 11.35 -4.97 -14.69
C MET A 260 10.65 -4.17 -13.57
N LEU A 261 11.42 -3.63 -12.62
CA LEU A 261 10.89 -2.80 -11.54
C LEU A 261 10.25 -1.50 -12.06
N PHE A 262 10.91 -0.79 -12.98
CA PHE A 262 10.32 0.43 -13.54
C PHE A 262 9.03 0.16 -14.31
N GLN A 263 8.99 -0.91 -15.11
CA GLN A 263 7.77 -1.33 -15.79
C GLN A 263 6.63 -1.60 -14.80
N MET A 264 6.94 -2.24 -13.67
CA MET A 264 5.96 -2.48 -12.60
C MET A 264 5.43 -1.18 -11.98
N PHE A 265 6.28 -0.17 -11.75
CA PHE A 265 5.85 1.12 -11.21
C PHE A 265 5.08 1.98 -12.21
N GLU A 266 5.39 1.85 -13.50
CA GLU A 266 4.61 2.46 -14.58
C GLU A 266 3.22 1.81 -14.70
N GLU A 267 3.13 0.50 -14.49
CA GLU A 267 1.88 -0.27 -14.47
C GLU A 267 1.11 -0.10 -13.14
N LYS A 268 0.59 1.11 -12.89
CA LYS A 268 -0.23 1.45 -11.70
C LYS A 268 -1.31 0.41 -11.37
N GLY A 269 -2.05 -0.06 -12.37
CA GLY A 269 -3.12 -1.06 -12.17
C GLY A 269 -2.61 -2.41 -11.65
N ARG A 270 -1.35 -2.75 -11.91
CA ARG A 270 -0.73 -3.99 -11.42
C ARG A 270 -0.34 -3.86 -9.95
N LEU A 271 0.18 -2.69 -9.52
CA LEU A 271 0.44 -2.40 -8.11
C LEU A 271 -0.85 -2.48 -7.26
N VAL A 272 -1.95 -1.92 -7.76
CA VAL A 272 -3.24 -1.96 -7.06
C VAL A 272 -3.70 -3.39 -6.82
N LYS A 273 -3.59 -4.25 -7.83
CA LYS A 273 -3.97 -5.68 -7.68
C LYS A 273 -3.14 -6.37 -6.61
N ILE A 274 -1.82 -6.18 -6.63
CA ILE A 274 -0.89 -6.76 -5.63
C ILE A 274 -1.27 -6.30 -4.23
N LEU A 275 -1.49 -5.00 -4.07
CA LEU A 275 -1.79 -4.40 -2.78
C LEU A 275 -3.16 -4.88 -2.28
N ASN A 276 -4.17 -4.91 -3.14
CA ASN A 276 -5.49 -5.45 -2.79
C ASN A 276 -5.41 -6.93 -2.38
N GLU A 277 -4.60 -7.74 -3.07
CA GLU A 277 -4.36 -9.14 -2.68
C GLU A 277 -3.66 -9.25 -1.32
N CYS A 278 -2.64 -8.43 -1.05
CA CYS A 278 -1.95 -8.42 0.25
C CYS A 278 -2.90 -8.05 1.40
N ILE A 279 -3.89 -7.20 1.13
CA ILE A 279 -4.73 -6.61 2.18
C ILE A 279 -6.06 -7.36 2.37
N SER A 280 -6.54 -8.09 1.34
CA SER A 280 -7.76 -8.90 1.43
C SER A 280 -7.72 -9.99 2.52
N PHE A 281 -6.52 -10.31 3.04
CA PHE A 281 -6.31 -11.34 4.05
C PHE A 281 -6.27 -10.83 5.50
N ASN A 282 -6.33 -9.51 5.76
CA ASN A 282 -6.11 -8.97 7.11
C ASN A 282 -7.21 -7.99 7.60
N PRO A 283 -7.40 -7.88 8.93
CA PRO A 283 -8.43 -7.04 9.53
C PRO A 283 -8.22 -5.54 9.23
N PRO A 284 -9.27 -4.69 9.41
CA PRO A 284 -9.24 -3.26 9.10
C PRO A 284 -8.21 -2.44 9.88
N GLU A 285 -7.65 -3.01 10.96
CA GLU A 285 -6.72 -2.37 11.88
C GLU A 285 -5.41 -3.16 11.93
N GLY A 286 -4.30 -2.51 11.55
CA GLY A 286 -2.95 -3.06 11.71
C GLY A 286 -2.05 -2.89 10.50
N VAL A 287 -0.76 -3.12 10.72
CA VAL A 287 0.25 -3.13 9.66
C VAL A 287 0.35 -4.55 9.10
N THR A 288 0.17 -4.68 7.78
CA THR A 288 0.38 -5.92 7.03
C THR A 288 1.75 -5.91 6.38
N ILE A 289 2.43 -7.05 6.39
CA ILE A 289 3.78 -7.20 5.84
C ILE A 289 3.78 -8.43 4.94
N ALA A 290 4.19 -8.25 3.69
CA ALA A 290 4.38 -9.34 2.72
C ALA A 290 5.84 -9.33 2.23
N ILE A 291 6.50 -10.48 2.33
CA ILE A 291 7.94 -10.64 2.10
C ILE A 291 8.16 -11.60 0.94
N GLY A 292 8.86 -11.13 -0.10
CA GLY A 292 9.33 -11.93 -1.21
C GLY A 292 8.24 -12.77 -1.87
N SER A 293 8.31 -14.09 -1.74
CA SER A 293 7.39 -15.01 -2.39
C SER A 293 5.93 -14.89 -1.93
N GLU A 294 5.68 -14.31 -0.76
CA GLU A 294 4.33 -14.05 -0.24
C GLU A 294 3.55 -13.03 -1.09
N LEU A 295 4.25 -12.22 -1.89
CA LEU A 295 3.64 -11.29 -2.84
C LEU A 295 3.00 -12.01 -4.04
N GLY A 296 3.19 -13.32 -4.20
CA GLY A 296 2.61 -14.11 -5.29
C GLY A 296 3.19 -13.81 -6.68
N ILE A 297 4.19 -12.92 -6.77
CA ILE A 297 4.76 -12.46 -8.04
C ILE A 297 6.26 -12.78 -8.11
N PRO A 298 6.69 -13.61 -9.08
CA PRO A 298 8.09 -13.99 -9.22
C PRO A 298 9.07 -12.82 -9.35
N SER A 299 8.70 -11.76 -10.08
CA SER A 299 9.52 -10.55 -10.24
C SER A 299 9.63 -9.69 -8.98
N MET A 300 8.84 -9.98 -7.95
CA MET A 300 8.80 -9.25 -6.68
C MET A 300 9.47 -10.00 -5.51
N ARG A 301 10.13 -11.13 -5.76
CA ARG A 301 10.76 -11.94 -4.68
C ARG A 301 11.80 -11.20 -3.85
N ASP A 302 12.45 -10.20 -4.42
CA ASP A 302 13.46 -9.41 -3.71
C ASP A 302 12.86 -8.22 -2.94
N PHE A 303 11.53 -8.10 -2.87
CA PHE A 303 10.82 -7.00 -2.24
C PHE A 303 10.04 -7.40 -0.99
N THR A 304 9.85 -6.41 -0.14
CA THR A 304 8.94 -6.44 1.00
C THR A 304 7.96 -5.28 0.86
N PHE A 305 6.70 -5.57 1.14
CA PHE A 305 5.63 -4.58 1.23
C PHE A 305 5.24 -4.46 2.70
N ILE A 306 5.23 -3.23 3.22
CA ILE A 306 4.71 -2.91 4.56
C ILE A 306 3.58 -1.91 4.38
N THR A 307 2.35 -2.30 4.69
CA THR A 307 1.15 -1.51 4.39
C THR A 307 0.24 -1.38 5.60
N SER A 308 -0.44 -0.25 5.73
CA SER A 308 -1.53 -0.02 6.68
C SER A 308 -2.75 0.49 5.92
N SER A 309 -3.93 0.03 6.32
CA SER A 309 -5.18 0.67 5.97
C SER A 309 -5.29 2.04 6.64
N TYR A 310 -6.02 2.95 6.00
CA TYR A 310 -6.63 4.10 6.63
C TYR A 310 -8.11 4.13 6.23
N ALA A 311 -8.99 4.29 7.21
CA ALA A 311 -10.43 4.31 6.97
C ALA A 311 -10.90 5.75 6.76
N SER A 312 -11.77 5.94 5.78
CA SER A 312 -12.57 7.16 5.70
C SER A 312 -13.93 6.98 6.40
N ASN A 313 -14.56 8.07 6.84
CA ASN A 313 -15.89 8.12 7.49
C ASN A 313 -16.97 7.34 6.69
N ASP A 314 -16.78 7.21 5.38
CA ASP A 314 -17.67 6.49 4.46
C ASP A 314 -17.48 4.97 4.48
N ARG A 315 -16.70 4.42 5.42
CA ARG A 315 -16.32 3.00 5.53
C ARG A 315 -15.56 2.45 4.33
N THR A 316 -15.04 3.33 3.49
CA THR A 316 -14.12 2.97 2.41
C THR A 316 -12.69 3.05 2.89
N THR A 317 -11.94 1.98 2.66
CA THR A 317 -10.55 1.85 3.11
C THR A 317 -9.61 2.23 1.98
N GLY A 318 -8.73 3.18 2.25
CA GLY A 318 -7.53 3.42 1.45
C GLY A 318 -6.34 2.73 2.10
N PHE A 319 -5.21 2.68 1.39
CA PHE A 319 -4.01 2.01 1.87
C PHE A 319 -2.80 2.88 1.71
N LEU A 320 -1.87 2.81 2.64
CA LEU A 320 -0.55 3.41 2.50
C LEU A 320 0.51 2.43 2.92
N GLY A 321 1.73 2.62 2.42
CA GLY A 321 2.81 1.70 2.74
C GLY A 321 4.12 2.06 2.10
N ILE A 322 5.08 1.15 2.31
CA ILE A 322 6.39 1.22 1.69
C ILE A 322 6.71 -0.07 0.95
N ILE A 323 7.41 0.07 -0.17
CA ILE A 323 7.96 -1.01 -0.97
C ILE A 323 9.48 -0.88 -0.95
N GLY A 324 10.16 -1.87 -0.40
CA GLY A 324 11.62 -1.88 -0.23
C GLY A 324 12.22 -3.27 -0.48
N PRO A 325 13.56 -3.40 -0.46
CA PRO A 325 14.20 -4.71 -0.52
C PRO A 325 13.84 -5.56 0.70
N THR A 326 13.96 -6.89 0.59
CA THR A 326 13.84 -7.81 1.74
C THR A 326 14.82 -7.47 2.87
N ARG A 327 15.98 -6.88 2.54
CA ARG A 327 16.92 -6.29 3.49
C ARG A 327 16.57 -4.82 3.82
N MET A 328 15.50 -4.61 4.57
CA MET A 328 15.08 -3.27 5.03
C MET A 328 14.98 -3.16 6.55
N GLU A 329 14.93 -1.92 7.07
CA GLU A 329 14.70 -1.64 8.50
C GLU A 329 13.23 -1.90 8.89
N TYR A 330 12.87 -3.17 9.11
CA TYR A 330 11.48 -3.58 9.41
C TYR A 330 10.86 -2.83 10.59
N GLU A 331 11.55 -2.75 11.73
CA GLU A 331 11.05 -2.05 12.94
C GLU A 331 10.64 -0.61 12.61
N ARG A 332 11.53 0.12 11.94
CA ARG A 332 11.30 1.52 11.54
C ARG A 332 10.19 1.63 10.49
N GLY A 333 10.16 0.72 9.52
CA GLY A 333 9.15 0.68 8.47
C GLY A 333 7.74 0.46 9.02
N ILE A 334 7.58 -0.53 9.90
CA ILE A 334 6.30 -0.88 10.55
C ILE A 334 5.76 0.31 11.35
N SER A 335 6.59 0.89 12.21
CA SER A 335 6.18 2.00 13.07
C SER A 335 5.81 3.25 12.28
N LEU A 336 6.58 3.55 11.22
CA LEU A 336 6.31 4.70 10.35
C LEU A 336 4.98 4.52 9.61
N VAL A 337 4.77 3.36 8.98
CA VAL A 337 3.56 3.04 8.22
C VAL A 337 2.33 3.05 9.13
N GLY A 338 2.41 2.42 10.31
CA GLY A 338 1.30 2.44 11.27
C GLY A 338 0.97 3.85 11.79
N TYR A 339 2.00 4.64 12.12
CA TYR A 339 1.81 6.01 12.60
C TYR A 339 1.21 6.93 11.54
N LEU A 340 1.69 6.85 10.29
CA LEU A 340 1.12 7.62 9.17
C LEU A 340 -0.27 7.15 8.79
N GLY A 341 -0.55 5.84 8.82
CA GLY A 341 -1.89 5.28 8.60
C GLY A 341 -2.93 5.95 9.49
N ARG A 342 -2.63 6.06 10.79
CA ARG A 342 -3.50 6.72 11.76
C ARG A 342 -3.67 8.21 11.48
N ILE A 343 -2.58 8.95 11.24
CA ILE A 343 -2.65 10.41 11.00
C ILE A 343 -3.40 10.73 9.71
N VAL A 344 -3.12 10.02 8.62
CA VAL A 344 -3.79 10.23 7.34
C VAL A 344 -5.29 9.93 7.48
N GLY A 345 -5.65 8.86 8.20
CA GLY A 345 -7.04 8.57 8.55
C GLY A 345 -7.71 9.71 9.34
N GLU A 346 -7.03 10.25 10.35
CA GLU A 346 -7.53 11.40 11.14
C GLU A 346 -7.74 12.64 10.27
N MET A 347 -6.81 12.96 9.36
CA MET A 347 -6.88 14.14 8.50
C MET A 347 -7.93 14.04 7.40
N ILE A 348 -8.15 12.85 6.84
CA ILE A 348 -9.18 12.61 5.81
C ILE A 348 -10.59 12.62 6.42
N ASN A 349 -10.70 12.39 7.73
CA ASN A 349 -11.99 12.32 8.45
C ASN A 349 -12.35 13.60 9.21
N ALA A 350 -11.43 14.56 9.30
CA ALA A 350 -11.63 15.87 9.91
C ALA A 350 -12.49 16.77 9.00
#